data_AF-A0A1H0N9Z4-F1
#
_entry.id   AF-A0A1H0N9Z4-F1
#
_cell.length_a   1.000
_cell.length_b   1.000
_cell.length_c   1.000
_cell.angle_alpha   90.00
_cell.angle_beta   90.00
_cell.angle_gamma   90.00
#
_symmetry.space_group_name_H-M   'P 1'
#
loop_
_entity.id
_entity.type
_entity.pdbx_description
1 polymer ?
#
loop_
_entity_poly.entity_id
_entity_poly.type
_entity_poly.pdbx_seq_one_letter_code
_entity_poly.pdbx_strand_id
1 'polypeptide(L)'
;MQDHAKAVGPHGSDTGPHPESEDEVVGGERSRIEHDLRRRIAADSFPGGRLPPERLLAEELGVGRRALREALGVLEGEGRIWRRQGLGTFAGAPPAPIEPPIPRADELGRLASPVAVMEARLAVEPVAARLAAMRATQAQLDQLQRAAQRTFSARSAQDYEDLDSHLHRTIAEVAGNVLLLSMLDLLSRVRREARWGQMRAASFSPSRLERLGAEHTAILEAITDRDPARAETEMRRHLRAVAVRLVGMDPLPLLPPPEGGES
;
A
#
# COMPACT_ATOMS: atom_id res chain seq x y z
N MET A 1 -9.89 85.76 -35.99
CA MET A 1 -11.11 85.36 -35.27
C MET A 1 -10.68 85.15 -33.82
N GLN A 2 -10.70 86.17 -32.96
CA GLN A 2 -11.87 86.67 -32.20
C GLN A 2 -12.69 85.53 -31.58
N ASP A 3 -13.17 85.58 -30.35
CA ASP A 3 -12.95 86.39 -29.14
C ASP A 3 -14.04 85.85 -28.18
N HIS A 4 -13.75 85.60 -26.91
CA HIS A 4 -14.58 86.00 -25.75
C HIS A 4 -14.30 85.20 -24.47
N ALA A 5 -14.11 85.99 -23.43
CA ALA A 5 -13.87 85.66 -22.04
C ALA A 5 -15.15 85.60 -21.19
N LYS A 6 -15.05 84.95 -20.01
CA LYS A 6 -15.56 85.34 -18.65
C LYS A 6 -15.50 84.09 -17.75
N ALA A 7 -14.86 83.99 -16.58
CA ALA A 7 -14.63 84.82 -15.38
C ALA A 7 -15.60 84.52 -14.20
N VAL A 8 -15.00 84.17 -13.03
CA VAL A 8 -15.50 84.23 -11.62
C VAL A 8 -16.55 83.16 -11.24
N GLY A 9 -16.55 82.45 -10.09
CA GLY A 9 -15.91 82.54 -8.77
C GLY A 9 -16.59 81.53 -7.81
N PRO A 10 -16.40 81.59 -6.47
CA PRO A 10 -15.87 80.50 -5.64
C PRO A 10 -16.87 79.84 -4.66
N HIS A 11 -16.57 78.63 -4.17
CA HIS A 11 -16.93 78.00 -2.86
C HIS A 11 -16.49 76.53 -2.95
N GLY A 12 -15.75 75.93 -2.02
CA GLY A 12 -15.93 75.91 -0.58
C GLY A 12 -16.24 74.46 -0.18
N SER A 13 -15.21 73.78 0.37
CA SER A 13 -15.26 72.60 1.25
C SER A 13 -16.23 71.45 0.95
N ASP A 14 -15.71 70.25 0.71
CA ASP A 14 -16.00 69.10 1.60
C ASP A 14 -15.01 67.95 1.32
N THR A 15 -13.84 67.97 1.96
CA THR A 15 -13.04 66.75 2.14
C THR A 15 -13.56 66.05 3.39
N GLY A 16 -14.73 65.44 3.28
CA GLY A 16 -15.18 64.42 4.22
C GLY A 16 -14.25 63.20 4.13
N PRO A 17 -14.01 62.47 5.24
CA PRO A 17 -13.19 61.27 5.19
C PRO A 17 -13.87 60.26 4.26
N HIS A 18 -13.16 59.84 3.21
CA HIS A 18 -13.54 58.66 2.45
C HIS A 18 -13.67 57.49 3.45
N PRO A 19 -14.82 56.79 3.52
CA PRO A 19 -14.90 55.58 4.31
C PRO A 19 -13.89 54.60 3.71
N GLU A 20 -12.94 54.15 4.53
CA GLU A 20 -12.02 53.08 4.18
C GLU A 20 -12.86 51.92 3.60
N SER A 21 -12.55 51.52 2.37
CA SER A 21 -13.31 50.48 1.68
C SER A 21 -13.28 49.20 2.53
N GLU A 22 -14.45 48.57 2.77
CA GLU A 22 -14.57 47.40 3.64
C GLU A 22 -13.58 46.28 3.28
N ASP A 23 -13.21 46.16 1.99
CA ASP A 23 -12.24 45.19 1.50
C ASP A 23 -10.79 45.47 1.93
N GLU A 24 -10.35 46.73 2.04
CA GLU A 24 -9.00 47.08 2.56
C GLU A 24 -8.89 46.82 4.06
N VAL A 25 -9.93 47.16 4.82
CA VAL A 25 -9.99 46.95 6.27
C VAL A 25 -10.02 45.44 6.60
N VAL A 26 -10.80 44.66 5.84
CA VAL A 26 -10.89 43.19 5.98
C VAL A 26 -9.58 42.50 5.57
N GLY A 27 -8.89 42.99 4.54
CA GLY A 27 -7.55 42.50 4.15
C GLY A 27 -6.49 42.74 5.23
N GLY A 28 -6.56 43.90 5.91
CA GLY A 28 -5.71 44.24 7.05
C GLY A 28 -5.99 43.40 8.30
N GLU A 29 -7.27 43.20 8.63
CA GLU A 29 -7.69 42.36 9.77
C GLU A 29 -7.26 40.90 9.57
N ARG A 30 -7.48 40.33 8.38
CA ARG A 30 -7.07 38.95 8.06
C ARG A 30 -5.56 38.78 8.16
N SER A 31 -4.79 39.68 7.55
CA SER A 31 -3.32 39.65 7.61
C SER A 31 -2.80 39.69 9.05
N ARG A 32 -3.46 40.48 9.92
CA ARG A 32 -3.14 40.54 11.36
C ARG A 32 -3.45 39.23 12.08
N ILE A 33 -4.60 38.60 11.81
CA ILE A 33 -4.98 37.29 12.39
C ILE A 33 -3.95 36.23 12.01
N GLU A 34 -3.63 36.12 10.71
CA GLU A 34 -2.67 35.14 10.24
C GLU A 34 -1.29 35.37 10.84
N HIS A 35 -0.82 36.63 10.89
CA HIS A 35 0.47 36.96 11.51
C HIS A 35 0.52 36.55 12.99
N ASP A 36 -0.53 36.85 13.77
CA ASP A 36 -0.58 36.48 15.18
C ASP A 36 -0.58 34.96 15.38
N LEU A 37 -1.40 34.23 14.61
CA LEU A 37 -1.45 32.78 14.67
C LEU A 37 -0.12 32.14 14.26
N ARG A 38 0.56 32.63 13.21
CA ARG A 38 1.90 32.14 12.83
C ARG A 38 2.90 32.30 13.98
N ARG A 39 2.87 33.43 14.69
CA ARG A 39 3.74 33.63 15.87
C ARG A 39 3.41 32.67 17.01
N ARG A 40 2.14 32.49 17.36
CA ARG A 40 1.72 31.58 18.44
C ARG A 40 2.08 30.13 18.14
N ILE A 41 1.92 29.71 16.88
CA ILE A 41 2.32 28.37 16.40
C ILE A 41 3.85 28.22 16.52
N ALA A 42 4.62 29.20 16.06
CA ALA A 42 6.09 29.15 16.13
C ALA A 42 6.63 29.18 17.57
N ALA A 43 5.90 29.81 18.50
CA ALA A 43 6.23 29.89 19.92
C ALA A 43 5.66 28.72 20.75
N ASP A 44 5.12 27.68 20.10
CA ASP A 44 4.48 26.52 20.74
C ASP A 44 3.46 26.89 21.84
N SER A 45 2.71 27.98 21.60
CA SER A 45 1.80 28.57 22.59
C SER A 45 0.48 27.81 22.76
N PHE A 46 0.33 26.65 22.08
CA PHE A 46 -0.86 25.81 22.14
C PHE A 46 -0.50 24.50 22.86
N PRO A 47 -0.89 24.32 24.13
CA PRO A 47 -0.59 23.10 24.87
C PRO A 47 -1.05 21.84 24.13
N GLY A 48 -0.13 20.89 23.90
CA GLY A 48 -0.41 19.68 23.11
C GLY A 48 -0.72 19.96 21.64
N GLY A 49 -0.33 21.13 21.14
CA GLY A 49 -0.55 21.58 19.78
C GLY A 49 -2.01 21.90 19.44
N ARG A 50 -2.96 21.88 20.38
CA ARG A 50 -4.39 22.05 20.06
C ARG A 50 -4.83 23.51 20.16
N LEU A 51 -5.38 24.06 19.08
CA LEU A 51 -5.97 25.39 19.07
C LEU A 51 -7.31 25.38 19.83
N PRO A 52 -7.68 26.50 20.50
CA PRO A 52 -9.01 26.65 21.08
C PRO A 52 -10.11 26.51 20.01
N PRO A 53 -11.33 26.12 20.40
CA PRO A 53 -12.50 26.18 19.52
C PRO A 53 -12.63 27.56 18.86
N GLU A 54 -13.01 27.61 17.58
CA GLU A 54 -13.07 28.86 16.79
C GLU A 54 -13.83 30.00 17.50
N ARG A 55 -14.87 29.68 18.27
CA ARG A 55 -15.63 30.66 19.05
C ARG A 55 -14.75 31.34 20.11
N LEU A 56 -14.03 30.55 20.90
CA LEU A 56 -13.15 31.06 21.95
C LEU A 56 -11.95 31.78 21.35
N LEU A 57 -11.36 31.23 20.28
CA LEU A 57 -10.23 31.85 19.61
C LEU A 57 -10.59 33.20 18.97
N ALA A 58 -11.80 33.33 18.41
CA ALA A 58 -12.30 34.60 17.89
C ALA A 58 -12.51 35.64 18.99
N GLU A 59 -13.04 35.22 20.14
CA GLU A 59 -13.22 36.06 21.34
C GLU A 59 -11.86 36.53 21.89
N GLU A 60 -10.87 35.63 22.01
CA GLU A 60 -9.51 35.95 22.47
C GLU A 60 -8.77 36.93 21.56
N LEU A 61 -8.98 36.82 20.25
CA LEU A 61 -8.35 37.68 19.25
C LEU A 61 -9.12 38.98 19.00
N GLY A 62 -10.38 39.07 19.47
CA GLY A 62 -11.25 40.22 19.23
C GLY A 62 -11.65 40.37 17.77
N VAL A 63 -11.82 39.27 17.03
CA VAL A 63 -12.08 39.26 15.57
C VAL A 63 -13.36 38.55 15.19
N GLY A 64 -13.86 38.83 13.99
CA GLY A 64 -15.00 38.12 13.42
C GLY A 64 -14.73 36.64 13.15
N ARG A 65 -15.68 35.75 13.48
CA ARG A 65 -15.57 34.30 13.21
C ARG A 65 -15.34 33.97 11.73
N ARG A 66 -15.89 34.77 10.83
CA ARG A 66 -15.68 34.61 9.39
C ARG A 66 -14.21 34.87 9.01
N ALA A 67 -13.66 36.00 9.43
CA ALA A 67 -12.27 36.37 9.18
C ALA A 67 -11.30 35.35 9.80
N LEU A 68 -11.60 34.84 11.00
CA LEU A 68 -10.82 33.77 11.63
C LEU A 68 -10.80 32.48 10.79
N ARG A 69 -11.95 32.03 10.27
CA ARG A 69 -12.00 30.82 9.43
C ARG A 69 -11.21 30.97 8.14
N GLU A 70 -11.29 32.13 7.51
CA GLU A 70 -10.54 32.42 6.28
C GLU A 70 -9.03 32.40 6.57
N ALA A 71 -8.57 33.04 7.64
CA ALA A 71 -7.17 33.01 8.08
C ALA A 71 -6.69 31.59 8.44
N LEU A 72 -7.52 30.82 9.17
CA LEU A 72 -7.21 29.41 9.45
C LEU A 72 -7.16 28.56 8.17
N GLY A 73 -7.96 28.88 7.14
CA GLY A 73 -7.89 28.23 5.83
C GLY A 73 -6.56 28.46 5.13
N VAL A 74 -6.04 29.69 5.18
CA VAL A 74 -4.70 30.02 4.66
C VAL A 74 -3.62 29.23 5.40
N LEU A 75 -3.67 29.23 6.74
CA LEU A 75 -2.71 28.49 7.56
C LEU A 75 -2.74 26.98 7.34
N GLU A 76 -3.92 26.42 7.07
CA GLU A 76 -4.06 25.00 6.71
C GLU A 76 -3.44 24.73 5.32
N GLY A 77 -3.67 25.62 4.35
CA GLY A 77 -3.02 25.55 3.04
C GLY A 77 -1.49 25.68 3.10
N GLU A 78 -0.96 26.41 4.09
CA GLU A 78 0.47 26.54 4.37
C GLU A 78 1.05 25.34 5.15
N GLY A 79 0.22 24.37 5.57
CA GLY A 79 0.63 23.25 6.41
C GLY A 79 1.07 23.66 7.82
N ARG A 80 0.65 24.85 8.29
CA ARG A 80 0.94 25.35 9.65
C ARG A 80 -0.04 24.82 10.68
N ILE A 81 -1.22 24.40 10.24
CA ILE A 81 -2.24 23.75 11.05
C ILE A 81 -2.85 22.59 10.27
N TRP A 82 -3.56 21.72 10.97
CA TRP A 82 -4.43 20.70 10.39
C TRP A 82 -5.71 20.54 11.19
N ARG A 83 -6.79 20.16 10.53
CA ARG A 83 -8.10 19.94 11.15
C ARG A 83 -8.48 18.47 11.14
N ARG A 84 -9.17 18.03 12.19
CA ARG A 84 -9.82 16.72 12.23
C ARG A 84 -11.24 16.85 12.78
N GLN A 85 -12.20 16.42 11.97
CA GLN A 85 -13.61 16.47 12.34
C GLN A 85 -13.84 15.75 13.69
N GLY A 86 -14.55 16.41 14.61
CA GLY A 86 -14.80 15.91 15.96
C GLY A 86 -13.64 16.05 16.96
N LEU A 87 -12.42 16.36 16.51
CA LEU A 87 -11.23 16.47 17.36
C LEU A 87 -10.65 17.89 17.42
N GLY A 88 -10.94 18.74 16.43
CA GLY A 88 -10.58 20.16 16.43
C GLY A 88 -9.43 20.50 15.50
N THR A 89 -8.79 21.63 15.77
CA THR A 89 -7.69 22.20 14.97
C THR A 89 -6.39 22.12 15.75
N PHE A 90 -5.31 21.74 15.08
CA PHE A 90 -4.01 21.51 15.68
C PHE A 90 -2.91 22.26 14.94
N ALA A 91 -1.91 22.75 15.65
CA ALA A 91 -0.72 23.41 15.14
C ALA A 91 0.28 22.38 14.61
N GLY A 92 1.05 22.78 13.59
CA GLY A 92 2.04 21.97 12.90
C GLY A 92 1.48 21.17 11.74
N ALA A 93 2.30 20.27 11.21
CA ALA A 93 1.88 19.29 10.21
C ALA A 93 1.03 18.20 10.87
N PRO A 94 0.05 17.61 10.16
CA PRO A 94 -0.63 16.42 10.65
C PRO A 94 0.43 15.35 10.97
N PRO A 95 0.26 14.57 12.06
CA PRO A 95 1.09 13.38 12.24
C PRO A 95 1.00 12.57 10.95
N ALA A 96 2.16 12.12 10.44
CA ALA A 96 2.20 11.26 9.26
C ALA A 96 1.10 10.19 9.42
N PRO A 97 0.32 9.88 8.37
CA PRO A 97 -0.61 8.76 8.45
C PRO A 97 0.17 7.59 9.00
N ILE A 98 -0.21 7.12 10.18
CA ILE A 98 0.21 5.79 10.61
C ILE A 98 -0.57 4.89 9.66
N GLU A 99 -0.01 4.68 8.47
CA GLU A 99 -0.35 3.49 7.70
C GLU A 99 -0.28 2.37 8.73
N PRO A 100 -1.38 1.62 8.97
CA PRO A 100 -1.29 0.48 9.86
C PRO A 100 -0.09 -0.33 9.36
N PRO A 101 0.90 -0.63 10.22
CA PRO A 101 2.11 -1.29 9.77
C PRO A 101 1.67 -2.54 8.99
N ILE A 102 2.24 -2.75 7.81
CA ILE A 102 2.00 -3.97 7.03
C ILE A 102 2.10 -5.13 8.02
N PRO A 103 1.01 -5.90 8.24
CA PRO A 103 0.98 -6.85 9.33
C PRO A 103 2.18 -7.80 9.21
N ARG A 104 2.87 -8.03 10.33
CA ARG A 104 4.04 -8.90 10.32
C ARG A 104 3.62 -10.31 9.90
N ALA A 105 4.55 -11.11 9.37
CA ALA A 105 4.23 -12.43 8.85
C ALA A 105 3.57 -13.36 9.90
N ASP A 106 3.88 -13.19 11.19
CA ASP A 106 3.26 -13.91 12.30
C ASP A 106 1.81 -13.45 12.61
N GLU A 107 1.50 -12.18 12.36
CA GLU A 107 0.14 -11.66 12.44
C GLU A 107 -0.69 -12.14 11.26
N LEU A 108 -0.15 -12.03 10.04
CA LEU A 108 -0.78 -12.58 8.83
C LEU A 108 -0.98 -14.11 8.94
N GLY A 109 -0.01 -14.85 9.50
CA GLY A 109 -0.13 -16.29 9.73
C GLY A 109 -1.28 -16.67 10.65
N ARG A 110 -1.60 -15.82 11.64
CA ARG A 110 -2.74 -16.03 12.54
C ARG A 110 -4.09 -15.68 11.90
N LEU A 111 -4.09 -14.72 10.98
CA LEU A 111 -5.30 -14.22 10.32
C LEU A 111 -5.65 -14.98 9.02
N ALA A 112 -4.65 -15.46 8.28
CA ALA A 112 -4.84 -16.06 6.97
C ALA A 112 -5.34 -17.50 7.07
N SER A 113 -6.41 -17.81 6.35
CA SER A 113 -6.87 -19.18 6.17
C SER A 113 -5.94 -19.96 5.23
N PRO A 114 -5.86 -21.30 5.33
CA PRO A 114 -5.12 -22.11 4.36
C PRO A 114 -5.56 -21.88 2.90
N VAL A 115 -6.85 -21.59 2.68
CA VAL A 115 -7.40 -21.28 1.36
C VAL A 115 -6.80 -19.97 0.83
N ALA A 116 -6.83 -18.89 1.61
CA ALA A 116 -6.31 -17.58 1.21
C ALA A 116 -4.81 -17.62 0.85
N VAL A 117 -4.03 -18.42 1.58
CA VAL A 117 -2.62 -18.61 1.23
C VAL A 117 -2.48 -19.37 -0.09
N MET A 118 -3.28 -20.42 -0.35
CA MET A 118 -3.22 -21.14 -1.63
C MET A 118 -3.68 -20.27 -2.81
N GLU A 119 -4.67 -19.40 -2.63
CA GLU A 119 -5.06 -18.39 -3.63
C GLU A 119 -3.87 -17.47 -3.99
N ALA A 120 -3.20 -16.93 -2.97
CA ALA A 120 -2.04 -16.07 -3.17
C ALA A 120 -0.87 -16.81 -3.86
N ARG A 121 -0.61 -18.07 -3.48
CA ARG A 121 0.38 -18.92 -4.16
C ARG A 121 0.04 -19.12 -5.64
N LEU A 122 -1.22 -19.41 -5.96
CA LEU A 122 -1.70 -19.59 -7.34
C LEU A 122 -1.63 -18.31 -8.19
N ALA A 123 -1.63 -17.13 -7.56
CA ALA A 123 -1.44 -15.85 -8.23
C ALA A 123 0.04 -15.55 -8.52
N VAL A 124 0.97 -16.02 -7.68
CA VAL A 124 2.39 -15.62 -7.71
C VAL A 124 3.29 -16.67 -8.35
N GLU A 125 3.21 -17.92 -7.89
CA GLU A 125 4.18 -18.98 -8.23
C GLU A 125 4.13 -19.40 -9.71
N PRO A 126 2.96 -19.52 -10.38
CA PRO A 126 2.93 -19.83 -11.82
C PRO A 126 3.66 -18.78 -12.67
N VAL A 127 3.49 -17.50 -12.34
CA VAL A 127 4.18 -16.40 -13.04
C VAL A 127 5.69 -16.47 -12.79
N ALA A 128 6.11 -16.82 -11.57
CA ALA A 128 7.52 -17.04 -11.28
C ALA A 128 8.10 -18.21 -12.11
N ALA A 129 7.39 -19.34 -12.22
CA ALA A 129 7.81 -20.48 -13.03
C ALA A 129 7.95 -20.13 -14.53
N ARG A 130 6.98 -19.39 -15.07
CA ARG A 130 7.03 -18.83 -16.44
C ARG A 130 8.31 -18.01 -16.65
N LEU A 131 8.57 -17.05 -15.75
CA LEU A 131 9.75 -16.19 -15.84
C LEU A 131 11.05 -16.96 -15.67
N ALA A 132 11.09 -17.98 -14.82
CA ALA A 132 12.24 -18.85 -14.64
C ALA A 132 12.58 -19.59 -15.94
N ALA A 133 11.59 -20.15 -16.65
CA ALA A 133 11.80 -20.78 -17.96
C ALA A 133 12.46 -19.82 -18.97
N MET A 134 12.05 -18.55 -18.97
CA MET A 134 12.60 -17.52 -19.86
C MET A 134 14.03 -17.09 -19.49
N ARG A 135 14.41 -17.16 -18.20
CA ARG A 135 15.59 -16.45 -17.67
C ARG A 135 16.68 -17.34 -17.11
N ALA A 136 16.40 -18.62 -16.83
CA ALA A 136 17.35 -19.50 -16.16
C ALA A 136 18.71 -19.54 -16.88
N THR A 137 19.79 -19.65 -16.13
CA THR A 137 21.12 -20.03 -16.66
C THR A 137 21.34 -21.53 -16.46
N GLN A 138 22.31 -22.12 -17.15
CA GLN A 138 22.61 -23.55 -16.96
C GLN A 138 22.94 -23.88 -15.50
N ALA A 139 23.75 -23.05 -14.84
CA ALA A 139 24.09 -23.24 -13.42
C ALA A 139 22.86 -23.18 -12.50
N GLN A 140 21.88 -22.34 -12.82
CA GLN A 140 20.61 -22.26 -12.10
C GLN A 140 19.70 -23.46 -12.36
N LEU A 141 19.70 -24.02 -13.58
CA LEU A 141 19.00 -25.27 -13.87
C LEU A 141 19.55 -26.42 -13.03
N ASP A 142 20.87 -26.53 -12.92
CA ASP A 142 21.50 -27.55 -12.08
C ASP A 142 21.15 -27.35 -10.59
N GLN A 143 21.05 -26.09 -10.13
CA GLN A 143 20.61 -25.76 -8.77
C GLN A 143 19.15 -26.20 -8.53
N LEU A 144 18.26 -25.93 -9.48
CA LEU A 144 16.86 -26.33 -9.41
C LEU A 144 16.70 -27.85 -9.37
N GLN A 145 17.45 -28.57 -10.20
CA GLN A 145 17.47 -30.04 -10.19
C GLN A 145 17.91 -30.59 -8.84
N ARG A 146 18.98 -30.04 -8.25
CA ARG A 146 19.43 -30.43 -6.89
C ARG A 146 18.37 -30.13 -5.84
N ALA A 147 17.71 -28.97 -5.90
CA ALA A 147 16.66 -28.61 -4.96
C ALA A 147 15.46 -29.58 -5.04
N ALA A 148 15.03 -29.95 -6.25
CA ALA A 148 13.96 -30.92 -6.44
C ALA A 148 14.35 -32.33 -5.97
N GLN A 149 15.56 -32.80 -6.29
CA GLN A 149 16.04 -34.10 -5.82
C GLN A 149 16.05 -34.21 -4.30
N ARG A 150 16.41 -33.13 -3.59
CA ARG A 150 16.40 -33.13 -2.13
C ARG A 150 15.01 -33.37 -1.55
N THR A 151 13.93 -32.97 -2.21
CA THR A 151 12.55 -33.18 -1.72
C THR A 151 12.22 -34.66 -1.53
N PHE A 152 12.81 -35.56 -2.33
CA PHE A 152 12.65 -37.01 -2.18
C PHE A 152 13.35 -37.59 -0.96
N SER A 153 14.30 -36.87 -0.39
CA SER A 153 15.08 -37.28 0.79
C SER A 153 14.42 -36.86 2.11
N ALA A 154 13.21 -36.27 2.06
CA ALA A 154 12.50 -35.79 3.23
C ALA A 154 12.14 -36.92 4.19
N ARG A 155 12.44 -36.73 5.48
CA ARG A 155 12.23 -37.74 6.53
C ARG A 155 10.97 -37.52 7.36
N SER A 156 10.30 -36.39 7.17
CA SER A 156 9.07 -36.03 7.87
C SER A 156 8.25 -35.05 7.03
N ALA A 157 7.00 -34.80 7.44
CA ALA A 157 6.16 -33.77 6.82
C ALA A 157 6.82 -32.39 6.87
N GLN A 158 7.39 -32.02 8.02
CA GLN A 158 8.05 -30.73 8.21
C GLN A 158 9.31 -30.61 7.33
N ASP A 159 10.13 -31.66 7.30
CA ASP A 159 11.34 -31.70 6.47
C ASP A 159 10.99 -31.56 4.99
N TYR A 160 9.93 -32.24 4.53
CA TYR A 160 9.42 -32.08 3.17
C TYR A 160 8.96 -30.63 2.90
N GLU A 161 8.22 -30.02 3.82
CA GLU A 161 7.75 -28.64 3.66
C GLU A 161 8.88 -27.62 3.56
N ASP A 162 9.95 -27.81 4.32
CA ASP A 162 11.12 -26.93 4.27
C ASP A 162 11.85 -27.07 2.92
N LEU A 163 12.00 -28.32 2.44
CA LEU A 163 12.60 -28.62 1.14
C LEU A 163 11.74 -28.14 -0.04
N ASP A 164 10.42 -28.32 0.04
CA ASP A 164 9.43 -27.79 -0.90
C ASP A 164 9.49 -26.26 -0.95
N SER A 165 9.46 -25.58 0.21
CA SER A 165 9.62 -24.12 0.30
C SER A 165 10.88 -23.65 -0.41
N HIS A 166 11.99 -24.36 -0.19
CA HIS A 166 13.28 -24.03 -0.79
C HIS A 166 13.28 -24.19 -2.31
N LEU A 167 12.64 -25.23 -2.85
CA LEU A 167 12.48 -25.41 -4.30
C LEU A 167 11.68 -24.26 -4.91
N HIS A 168 10.49 -23.96 -4.38
CA HIS A 168 9.63 -22.87 -4.86
C HIS A 168 10.33 -21.51 -4.79
N ARG A 169 11.03 -21.24 -3.68
CA ARG A 169 11.87 -20.04 -3.55
C ARG A 169 12.97 -19.99 -4.61
N THR A 170 13.65 -21.11 -4.87
CA THR A 170 14.70 -21.19 -5.91
C THR A 170 14.13 -20.87 -7.29
N ILE A 171 12.93 -21.35 -7.62
CA ILE A 171 12.25 -20.99 -8.88
C ILE A 171 12.02 -19.47 -8.96
N ALA A 172 11.57 -18.84 -7.88
CA ALA A 172 11.37 -17.38 -7.84
C ALA A 172 12.67 -16.57 -7.89
N GLU A 173 13.76 -17.08 -7.33
CA GLU A 173 15.10 -16.49 -7.48
C GLU A 173 15.55 -16.54 -8.95
N VAL A 174 15.38 -17.69 -9.61
CA VAL A 174 15.69 -17.88 -11.03
C VAL A 174 14.81 -17.02 -11.94
N ALA A 175 13.57 -16.76 -11.53
CA ALA A 175 12.68 -15.82 -12.22
C ALA A 175 13.24 -14.40 -12.27
N GLY A 176 14.21 -14.03 -11.43
CA GLY A 176 14.91 -12.74 -11.49
C GLY A 176 14.00 -11.52 -11.26
N ASN A 177 12.91 -11.68 -10.51
CA ASN A 177 12.02 -10.59 -10.12
C ASN A 177 12.01 -10.47 -8.60
N VAL A 178 12.70 -9.45 -8.08
CA VAL A 178 12.88 -9.24 -6.63
C VAL A 178 11.55 -9.04 -5.89
N LEU A 179 10.52 -8.47 -6.54
CA LEU A 179 9.22 -8.27 -5.93
C LEU A 179 8.46 -9.59 -5.79
N LEU A 180 8.48 -10.45 -6.83
CA LEU A 180 7.86 -11.78 -6.76
C LEU A 180 8.57 -12.65 -5.72
N LEU A 181 9.90 -12.61 -5.65
CA LEU A 181 10.66 -13.32 -4.62
C LEU A 181 10.27 -12.85 -3.21
N SER A 182 10.16 -11.53 -3.00
CA SER A 182 9.78 -10.95 -1.71
C SER A 182 8.35 -11.32 -1.30
N MET A 183 7.41 -11.37 -2.25
CA MET A 183 6.05 -11.87 -2.03
C MET A 183 6.06 -13.34 -1.62
N LEU A 184 6.83 -14.18 -2.32
CA LEU A 184 6.92 -15.61 -2.01
C LEU A 184 7.57 -15.86 -0.63
N ASP A 185 8.52 -15.02 -0.24
CA ASP A 185 9.14 -15.07 1.09
C ASP A 185 8.14 -14.74 2.21
N LEU A 186 7.32 -13.71 1.99
CA LEU A 186 6.24 -13.39 2.92
C LEU A 186 5.25 -14.55 3.01
N LEU A 187 4.81 -15.10 1.87
CA LEU A 187 3.90 -16.24 1.82
C LEU A 187 4.50 -17.47 2.54
N SER A 188 5.78 -17.75 2.35
CA SER A 188 6.48 -18.86 3.00
C SER A 188 6.54 -18.69 4.53
N ARG A 189 6.74 -17.46 5.02
CA ARG A 189 6.70 -17.16 6.46
C ARG A 189 5.29 -17.32 7.02
N VAL A 190 4.28 -16.74 6.38
CA VAL A 190 2.86 -16.88 6.75
C VAL A 190 2.45 -18.36 6.79
N ARG A 191 2.90 -19.14 5.80
CA ARG A 191 2.64 -20.56 5.67
C ARG A 191 3.19 -21.41 6.83
N ARG A 192 4.32 -21.01 7.42
CA ARG A 192 4.92 -21.66 8.60
C ARG A 192 4.15 -21.36 9.89
N GLU A 193 3.66 -20.13 10.02
CA GLU A 193 2.98 -19.66 11.24
C GLU A 193 1.50 -20.03 11.29
N ALA A 194 0.86 -20.16 10.13
CA ALA A 194 -0.51 -20.62 10.04
C ALA A 194 -0.63 -22.09 10.52
N ARG A 195 -1.80 -22.49 11.02
CA ARG A 195 -2.07 -23.83 11.59
C ARG A 195 -2.11 -24.97 10.56
N TRP A 196 -1.12 -25.06 9.67
CA TRP A 196 -1.03 -26.09 8.62
C TRP A 196 -0.44 -27.41 9.12
N GLY A 197 0.40 -27.36 10.16
CA GLY A 197 1.21 -28.51 10.60
C GLY A 197 0.38 -29.76 10.92
N GLN A 198 -0.81 -29.61 11.50
CA GLN A 198 -1.69 -30.75 11.81
C GLN A 198 -2.31 -31.38 10.56
N MET A 199 -2.76 -30.58 9.59
CA MET A 199 -3.36 -31.06 8.34
C MET A 199 -2.33 -31.76 7.45
N ARG A 200 -1.08 -31.25 7.44
CA ARG A 200 0.00 -31.77 6.61
C ARG A 200 0.65 -33.03 7.18
N ALA A 201 0.82 -33.11 8.51
CA ALA A 201 1.36 -34.27 9.19
C ALA A 201 0.52 -35.54 8.94
N ALA A 202 -0.82 -35.40 8.96
CA ALA A 202 -1.74 -36.51 8.68
C ALA A 202 -1.64 -37.06 7.25
N SER A 203 -1.04 -36.30 6.33
CA SER A 203 -1.00 -36.63 4.90
C SER A 203 0.38 -37.08 4.42
N PHE A 204 1.38 -37.25 5.28
CA PHE A 204 2.74 -37.63 4.85
C PHE A 204 2.83 -39.14 4.58
N SER A 205 3.21 -39.52 3.35
CA SER A 205 3.43 -40.92 2.95
C SER A 205 4.42 -41.02 1.79
N PRO A 206 5.08 -42.19 1.58
CA PRO A 206 5.95 -42.41 0.44
C PRO A 206 5.25 -42.19 -0.91
N SER A 207 4.02 -42.68 -1.07
CA SER A 207 3.22 -42.52 -2.30
C SER A 207 2.81 -41.07 -2.58
N ARG A 208 2.80 -40.21 -1.55
CA ARG A 208 2.60 -38.77 -1.74
C ARG A 208 3.89 -38.09 -2.20
N LEU A 209 5.04 -38.46 -1.61
CA LEU A 209 6.34 -37.91 -2.01
C LEU A 209 6.64 -38.22 -3.48
N GLU A 210 6.36 -39.45 -3.92
CA GLU A 210 6.55 -39.84 -5.32
C GLU A 210 5.71 -38.99 -6.29
N ARG A 211 4.42 -38.78 -5.98
CA ARG A 211 3.53 -37.95 -6.80
C ARG A 211 3.96 -36.48 -6.84
N LEU A 212 4.28 -35.89 -5.68
CA LEU A 212 4.76 -34.51 -5.62
C LEU A 212 6.10 -34.35 -6.37
N GLY A 213 6.95 -35.37 -6.28
CA GLY A 213 8.19 -35.44 -7.05
C GLY A 213 7.97 -35.45 -8.56
N ALA A 214 6.99 -36.22 -9.05
CA ALA A 214 6.62 -36.22 -10.46
C ALA A 214 6.08 -34.85 -10.91
N GLU A 215 5.24 -34.20 -10.07
CA GLU A 215 4.74 -32.84 -10.33
C GLU A 215 5.90 -31.82 -10.41
N HIS A 216 6.85 -31.86 -9.47
CA HIS A 216 8.05 -31.01 -9.51
C HIS A 216 8.93 -31.28 -10.73
N THR A 217 9.07 -32.55 -11.13
CA THR A 217 9.84 -32.94 -12.31
C THR A 217 9.26 -32.31 -13.57
N ALA A 218 7.94 -32.37 -13.76
CA ALA A 218 7.27 -31.77 -14.92
C ALA A 218 7.46 -30.25 -15.00
N ILE A 219 7.45 -29.55 -13.85
CA ILE A 219 7.77 -28.11 -13.78
C ILE A 219 9.21 -27.86 -14.22
N LEU A 220 10.16 -28.62 -13.70
CA LEU A 220 11.58 -28.44 -14.02
C LEU A 220 11.88 -28.76 -15.49
N GLU A 221 11.31 -29.82 -16.04
CA GLU A 221 11.43 -30.13 -17.46
C GLU A 221 10.94 -28.96 -18.32
N ALA A 222 9.82 -28.33 -17.95
CA ALA A 222 9.32 -27.17 -18.69
C ALA A 222 10.25 -25.95 -18.61
N ILE A 223 10.87 -25.73 -17.44
CA ILE A 223 11.87 -24.67 -17.25
C ILE A 223 13.14 -24.98 -18.06
N THR A 224 13.61 -26.23 -18.03
CA THR A 224 14.78 -26.70 -18.79
C THR A 224 14.56 -26.59 -20.30
N ASP A 225 13.37 -26.97 -20.78
CA ASP A 225 12.98 -26.89 -22.19
C ASP A 225 12.70 -25.46 -22.66
N ARG A 226 12.80 -24.46 -21.78
CA ARG A 226 12.50 -23.05 -22.08
C ARG A 226 11.07 -22.83 -22.57
N ASP A 227 10.11 -23.57 -22.02
CA ASP A 227 8.70 -23.45 -22.34
C ASP A 227 7.96 -22.70 -21.22
N PRO A 228 7.75 -21.37 -21.34
CA PRO A 228 7.18 -20.57 -20.27
C PRO A 228 5.71 -20.89 -20.03
N ALA A 229 4.97 -21.23 -21.09
CA ALA A 229 3.55 -21.55 -21.01
C ALA A 229 3.33 -22.88 -20.30
N ARG A 230 4.16 -23.88 -20.62
CA ARG A 230 4.15 -25.18 -19.92
C ARG A 230 4.60 -25.01 -18.47
N ALA A 231 5.66 -24.26 -18.19
CA ALA A 231 6.12 -24.04 -16.81
C ALA A 231 5.04 -23.40 -15.92
N GLU A 232 4.32 -22.41 -16.45
CA GLU A 232 3.17 -21.81 -15.75
C GLU A 232 2.05 -22.83 -15.49
N THR A 233 1.68 -23.59 -16.52
CA THR A 233 0.60 -24.58 -16.48
C THR A 233 0.90 -25.69 -15.47
N GLU A 234 2.14 -26.19 -15.50
CA GLU A 234 2.63 -27.23 -14.60
C GLU A 234 2.65 -26.78 -13.14
N MET A 235 3.15 -25.56 -12.88
CA MET A 235 3.13 -24.98 -11.54
C MET A 235 1.70 -24.77 -11.03
N ARG A 236 0.80 -24.28 -11.88
CA ARG A 236 -0.62 -24.12 -11.53
C ARG A 236 -1.28 -25.45 -11.21
N ARG A 237 -1.01 -26.50 -12.01
CA ARG A 237 -1.53 -27.85 -11.79
C ARG A 237 -1.05 -28.42 -10.46
N HIS A 238 0.24 -28.31 -10.17
CA HIS A 238 0.83 -28.72 -8.90
C HIS A 238 0.13 -28.04 -7.71
N LEU A 239 -0.01 -26.71 -7.74
CA LEU A 239 -0.61 -25.97 -6.62
C LEU A 239 -2.10 -26.27 -6.42
N ARG A 240 -2.87 -26.47 -7.50
CA ARG A 240 -4.26 -26.94 -7.40
C ARG A 240 -4.33 -28.32 -6.77
N ALA A 241 -3.46 -29.24 -7.20
CA ALA A 241 -3.41 -30.58 -6.65
C ALA A 241 -3.04 -30.58 -5.15
N VAL A 242 -2.10 -29.72 -4.75
CA VAL A 242 -1.76 -29.48 -3.34
C VAL A 242 -2.95 -28.92 -2.57
N ALA A 243 -3.67 -27.94 -3.13
CA ALA A 243 -4.81 -27.32 -2.48
C ALA A 243 -5.95 -28.32 -2.24
N VAL A 244 -6.40 -29.06 -3.26
CA VAL A 244 -7.46 -30.08 -3.13
C VAL A 244 -7.13 -31.08 -2.03
N ARG A 245 -5.88 -31.52 -1.92
CA ARG A 245 -5.44 -32.48 -0.91
C ARG A 245 -5.40 -31.90 0.50
N LEU A 246 -5.08 -30.61 0.64
CA LEU A 246 -4.94 -29.95 1.93
C LEU A 246 -6.25 -29.37 2.44
N VAL A 247 -6.98 -28.63 1.60
CA VAL A 247 -8.20 -27.90 2.00
C VAL A 247 -9.49 -28.58 1.54
N GLY A 248 -9.41 -29.66 0.76
CA GLY A 248 -10.58 -30.41 0.29
C GLY A 248 -11.36 -29.75 -0.85
N MET A 249 -10.86 -28.65 -1.41
CA MET A 249 -11.50 -27.90 -2.50
C MET A 249 -10.47 -27.21 -3.41
N ASP A 250 -10.86 -26.87 -4.64
CA ASP A 250 -10.06 -25.98 -5.50
C ASP A 250 -10.19 -24.54 -4.97
N PRO A 251 -9.10 -23.88 -4.56
CA PRO A 251 -9.13 -22.55 -3.95
C PRO A 251 -9.42 -21.44 -4.97
N LEU A 252 -9.28 -21.72 -6.27
CA LEU A 252 -9.69 -20.79 -7.32
C LEU A 252 -10.70 -21.52 -8.21
N PRO A 253 -11.97 -21.64 -7.81
CA PRO A 253 -13.02 -22.14 -8.69
C PRO A 253 -13.14 -21.14 -9.85
N LEU A 254 -12.48 -21.48 -10.96
CA LEU A 254 -12.49 -20.83 -12.27
C LEU A 254 -12.92 -19.35 -12.22
N LEU A 255 -11.95 -18.42 -12.18
CA LEU A 255 -12.22 -17.14 -12.84
C LEU A 255 -12.68 -17.50 -14.26
N PRO A 256 -13.88 -17.05 -14.69
CA PRO A 256 -14.29 -17.27 -16.07
C PRO A 256 -13.16 -16.76 -16.98
N PRO A 257 -12.87 -17.42 -18.11
CA PRO A 257 -11.90 -16.88 -19.06
C PRO A 257 -12.27 -15.42 -19.34
N PRO A 258 -11.29 -14.50 -19.47
CA PRO A 258 -11.59 -13.14 -19.87
C PRO A 258 -12.45 -13.24 -21.12
N GLU A 259 -13.67 -12.69 -21.07
CA GLU A 259 -14.58 -12.78 -22.20
C GLU A 259 -13.82 -12.30 -23.43
N GLY A 260 -13.64 -13.21 -24.38
CA GLY A 260 -12.98 -12.92 -25.63
C GLY A 260 -13.70 -11.73 -26.22
N GLY A 261 -12.96 -10.62 -26.38
CA GLY A 261 -13.41 -9.54 -27.21
C GLY A 261 -13.67 -10.11 -28.60
N GLU A 262 -14.94 -10.23 -28.95
CA GLU A 262 -15.36 -10.37 -30.33
C GLU A 262 -14.85 -9.13 -31.09
N SER A 263 -13.95 -9.35 -32.05
CA SER A 263 -13.85 -8.62 -33.32
C SER A 263 -12.93 -9.41 -34.26
#